data_AF-A0A8T2XIR6-F1
#
_entry.id   AF-A0A8T2XIR6-F1
#
_cell.length_a   1.000
_cell.length_b   1.000
_cell.length_c   1.000
_cell.angle_alpha   90.00
_cell.angle_beta   90.00
_cell.angle_gamma   90.00
#
_symmetry.space_group_name_H-M   'P 1'
#
loop_
_entity.id
_entity.type
_entity.pdbx_description
1 polymer ?
#
loop_
_entity_poly.entity_id
_entity_poly.type
_entity_poly.pdbx_seq_one_letter_code
_entity_poly.pdbx_strand_id
1 'polypeptide(L)' 'MKQGMQLIDGNGKFNVDGLKDFMTATEFAQSGLSYAIVAIIGSQSSGKQVLNFLTS' A
#
# COMPACT_ATOMS: atom_id res chain seq x y z
N MET A 1 -11.91 4.15 5.74
CA MET A 1 -10.88 3.31 6.42
C MET A 1 -9.68 3.21 5.48
N LYS A 2 -8.52 3.79 5.83
CA LYS A 2 -7.29 3.65 5.04
C LYS A 2 -6.70 2.27 5.32
N GLN A 3 -7.00 1.27 4.50
CA GLN A 3 -6.28 -0.01 4.56
C GLN A 3 -5.12 0.04 3.57
N GLY A 4 -3.91 0.23 4.10
CA GLY A 4 -2.68 -0.02 3.35
C GLY A 4 -2.35 -1.51 3.46
N MET A 5 -2.12 -2.15 2.31
CA MET A 5 -1.72 -3.54 2.25
C MET A 5 -0.19 -3.63 2.09
N GLN A 6 0.45 -4.54 2.83
CA GLN A 6 1.86 -4.89 2.61
C GLN A 6 1.95 -5.90 1.47
N LEU A 7 2.51 -5.48 0.32
CA LEU A 7 2.73 -6.32 -0.87
C LEU A 7 3.79 -7.40 -0.63
N ILE A 8 4.82 -7.07 0.15
CA ILE A 8 5.90 -7.96 0.54
C ILE A 8 5.97 -7.91 2.07
N ASP A 9 5.90 -9.06 2.73
CA ASP A 9 6.03 -9.14 4.18
C ASP A 9 7.49 -9.03 4.64
N GLY A 10 7.71 -8.97 5.95
CA GLY A 10 9.05 -8.90 6.55
C GLY A 10 9.96 -10.11 6.26
N ASN A 11 9.38 -11.20 5.75
CA ASN A 11 10.09 -12.41 5.35
C ASN A 11 10.36 -12.45 3.83
N GLY A 12 10.01 -11.39 3.11
CA GLY A 12 10.19 -11.30 1.66
C GLY A 12 9.15 -12.07 0.85
N LYS A 13 8.08 -12.57 1.49
CA LYS A 13 7.02 -13.31 0.81
C LYS A 13 6.00 -12.33 0.22
N PHE A 14 5.64 -12.58 -1.03
CA PHE A 14 4.64 -11.79 -1.73
C PHE A 14 3.21 -12.17 -1.28
N ASN A 15 2.43 -11.18 -0.91
CA ASN A 15 1.06 -11.35 -0.42
C ASN A 15 0.06 -11.32 -1.58
N VAL A 16 -0.11 -12.46 -2.28
CA VAL A 16 -1.04 -12.58 -3.41
C VAL A 16 -2.48 -12.37 -2.96
N ASP A 17 -2.86 -12.93 -1.81
CA ASP A 17 -4.24 -12.92 -1.33
C ASP A 17 -4.71 -11.50 -1.00
N GLY A 18 -3.90 -10.74 -0.26
CA GLY A 18 -4.23 -9.35 0.04
C GLY A 18 -4.29 -8.46 -1.21
N LEU A 19 -3.51 -8.76 -2.26
CA LEU A 19 -3.53 -7.98 -3.50
C LEU A 19 -4.84 -8.22 -4.25
N LYS A 20 -5.28 -9.48 -4.29
CA LYS A 20 -6.56 -9.86 -4.86
C LYS A 20 -7.72 -9.20 -4.11
N ASP A 21 -7.65 -9.20 -2.77
CA ASP A 21 -8.67 -8.55 -1.93
C ASP A 21 -8.68 -7.03 -2.14
N PHE A 22 -7.51 -6.40 -2.24
CA PHE A 22 -7.38 -4.98 -2.54
C PHE A 22 -7.96 -4.62 -3.93
N MET A 23 -7.64 -5.40 -4.96
CA MET A 23 -8.19 -5.20 -6.31
C MET A 23 -9.72 -5.36 -6.35
N THR A 24 -10.25 -6.32 -5.57
CA THR A 24 -11.69 -6.55 -5.45
C THR A 24 -12.36 -5.41 -4.69
N ALA A 25 -11.80 -4.98 -3.56
CA ALA A 25 -12.34 -3.91 -2.72
C ALA A 25 -12.27 -2.51 -3.38
N THR A 26 -11.35 -2.30 -4.31
CA THR A 26 -11.21 -1.05 -5.06
C THR A 26 -11.97 -1.04 -6.38
N GLU A 27 -12.73 -2.10 -6.67
CA GLU A 27 -13.42 -2.30 -7.96
C GLU A 27 -12.50 -2.03 -9.15
N PHE A 28 -11.24 -2.45 -9.04
CA PHE A 28 -10.19 -2.11 -10.00
C PHE A 28 -10.55 -2.53 -11.42
N ALA A 29 -11.26 -3.65 -11.57
CA ALA A 29 -11.78 -4.14 -12.85
C ALA A 29 -12.80 -3.19 -13.51
N GLN A 30 -13.57 -2.43 -12.73
CA GLN A 30 -14.53 -1.44 -13.25
C GLN A 30 -13.86 -0.12 -13.64
N SER A 31 -12.69 0.18 -13.05
CA SER A 31 -11.90 1.38 -13.37
C SER A 31 -11.17 1.29 -14.72
N GLY A 32 -11.18 0.11 -15.36
CA GLY A 32 -10.67 -0.08 -16.72
C GLY A 32 -9.20 0.29 -16.86
N LEU A 33 -8.86 1.06 -17.90
CA LEU A 33 -7.49 1.56 -18.17
C LEU A 33 -7.20 2.91 -17.49
N SER A 34 -8.16 3.47 -16.76
CA SER A 34 -8.07 4.81 -16.16
C SER A 34 -7.50 4.76 -14.74
N TYR A 35 -6.33 4.15 -14.58
CA TYR A 35 -5.63 4.10 -13.30
C TYR A 35 -4.20 4.63 -13.44
N ALA A 36 -3.73 5.33 -12.40
CA ALA A 36 -2.35 5.77 -12.30
C ALA A 36 -1.68 5.04 -11.13
N ILE A 37 -0.56 4.37 -11.39
CA ILE A 37 0.26 3.75 -10.36
C ILE A 37 1.40 4.71 -10.02
N VAL A 38 1.50 5.08 -8.74
CA VAL A 38 2.61 5.89 -8.23
C VAL A 38 3.39 5.05 -7.24
N ALA A 39 4.69 4.87 -7.49
CA ALA A 39 5.61 4.24 -6.55
C ALA A 39 6.46 5.32 -5.87
N ILE A 40 6.51 5.28 -4.54
CA ILE A 40 7.41 6.13 -3.75
C ILE A 40 8.51 5.23 -3.21
N ILE A 41 9.68 5.26 -3.87
CA ILE A 41 10.87 4.51 -3.46
C ILE A 41 11.78 5.48 -2.71
N GLY A 42 12.22 5.09 -1.52
CA GLY A 42 13.16 5.87 -0.71
C GLY A 42 13.91 4.98 0.25
N SER A 43 15.10 5.40 0.67
CA SER A 43 15.87 4.72 1.71
C SER A 43 15.05 4.58 2.99
N GLN A 44 14.99 3.39 3.56
CA GLN A 44 14.35 3.11 4.86
C GLN A 44 14.90 4.02 5.99
N SER A 45 16.13 4.55 5.85
CA SER A 45 16.82 5.35 6.86
C SER A 45 16.35 6.80 6.99
N SER A 46 15.41 7.26 6.16
CA SER A 46 14.91 8.65 6.21
C SER A 46 13.58 8.74 6.98
N GLY A 47 13.55 8.24 8.21
CA GLY A 47 12.58 8.70 9.23
C GLY A 47 11.09 8.38 9.01
N LYS A 48 10.73 7.23 8.43
CA LYS A 48 9.31 6.84 8.25
C LYS A 48 8.53 6.49 9.53
N GLN A 49 9.04 6.79 10.73
CA GLN A 49 8.39 6.52 12.02
C GLN A 49 7.99 7.76 12.86
N VAL A 50 8.08 8.99 12.35
CA VAL A 50 7.61 10.18 13.11
C VAL A 50 6.48 10.90 12.38
N LEU A 51 5.24 10.44 12.56
CA LEU A 51 4.04 11.28 12.34
C LEU A 51 2.99 11.11 13.46
N ASN A 52 3.41 10.70 14.66
CA ASN A 52 2.48 10.54 15.80
C ASN A 52 2.50 11.71 16.81
N PHE A 53 3.06 12.88 16.45
CA PHE A 53 3.37 13.94 17.42
C PHE A 53 2.50 15.20 17.37
N LEU A 54 1.44 15.29 16.54
CA LEU A 54 0.63 16.52 16.42
C LEU A 54 -0.85 16.37 16.75
N THR A 55 -1.23 15.37 17.55
CA THR A 55 -2.55 15.36 18.20
C THR A 55 -2.36 15.53 19.71
N SER A 56 -2.08 16.77 20.12
CA SER A 56 -2.35 17.25 21.47
C SER A 56 -2.85 18.69 21.41
#